data_AF-A0A9X2MCH2-F1
#
_entry.id   AF-A0A9X2MCH2-F1
#
_cell.length_a   1.000
_cell.length_b   1.000
_cell.length_c   1.000
_cell.angle_alpha   90.00
_cell.angle_beta   90.00
_cell.angle_gamma   90.00
#
_symmetry.space_group_name_H-M   'P 1'
#
loop_
_entity.id
_entity.type
_entity.pdbx_description
1 polymer ?
#
loop_
_entity_poly.entity_id
_entity_poly.type
_entity_poly.pdbx_seq_one_letter_code
_entity_poly.pdbx_strand_id
1 'polypeptide(L)'
;MALMEDLLLKGYIDENLEENVESATADYLVRLLTYCAKADTEISPEERDYIINYIESFDMNNSEETWLFAQYDYGRFHDYNKETIISLKRSIDNLLDKKDLDFKILYHLISLCLINSETLNDTQAEIISDFISVFNLDANTCDEIYDRISKEKNKEIEEYDDNVDKLDEYYEILGLNKNATKEDLKKQY
;
A
#
# COMPACT_ATOMS: atom_id res chain seq x y z
N MET A 1 19.74 11.99 -17.61
CA MET A 1 18.75 12.68 -18.46
C MET A 1 17.43 12.70 -17.68
N ALA A 2 17.43 13.27 -16.48
CA ALA A 2 16.33 13.18 -15.50
C ALA A 2 15.81 14.55 -15.04
N LEU A 3 16.52 15.64 -15.36
CA LEU A 3 16.23 16.97 -14.84
C LEU A 3 15.01 17.65 -15.49
N MET A 4 14.62 17.23 -16.70
CA MET A 4 13.60 17.92 -17.52
C MET A 4 12.20 17.32 -17.37
N GLU A 5 12.10 16.03 -16.98
CA GLU A 5 10.84 15.39 -16.57
C GLU A 5 10.47 15.83 -15.14
N ASP A 6 11.44 15.93 -14.23
CA ASP A 6 11.23 16.47 -12.87
C ASP A 6 10.81 17.95 -12.85
N LEU A 7 11.33 18.78 -13.78
CA LEU A 7 10.96 20.19 -13.91
C LEU A 7 9.57 20.42 -14.53
N LEU A 8 9.12 19.52 -15.41
CA LEU A 8 7.76 19.57 -16.00
C LEU A 8 6.69 19.15 -14.99
N LEU A 9 7.00 18.21 -14.09
CA LEU A 9 6.12 17.82 -13.00
C LEU A 9 6.01 18.93 -11.94
N LYS A 10 7.14 19.58 -11.61
CA LYS A 10 7.20 20.68 -10.64
C LYS A 10 6.48 21.94 -11.12
N GLY A 11 6.57 22.25 -12.42
CA GLY A 11 5.86 23.39 -13.02
C GLY A 11 4.33 23.21 -13.13
N TYR A 12 3.84 21.97 -13.23
CA TYR A 12 2.40 21.69 -13.31
C TYR A 12 1.69 21.81 -11.95
N ILE A 13 2.44 21.60 -10.87
CA ILE A 13 1.96 21.69 -9.48
C ILE A 13 1.99 23.17 -9.00
N ASP A 14 3.01 23.95 -9.38
CA ASP A 14 3.15 25.34 -8.92
C ASP A 14 2.20 26.36 -9.60
N GLU A 15 1.78 26.18 -10.85
CA GLU A 15 0.95 27.18 -11.56
C GLU A 15 -0.56 27.11 -11.29
N ASN A 16 -1.06 26.09 -10.58
CA ASN A 16 -2.50 25.96 -10.25
C ASN A 16 -2.82 26.08 -8.75
N LEU A 17 -1.83 26.44 -7.93
CA LEU A 17 -1.95 26.60 -6.47
C LEU A 17 -2.74 27.84 -6.02
N GLU A 18 -3.24 28.68 -6.92
CA GLU A 18 -3.91 29.94 -6.55
C GLU A 18 -5.45 29.86 -6.39
N GLU A 19 -6.17 28.80 -6.79
CA GLU A 19 -7.62 28.69 -6.50
C GLU A 19 -8.10 27.24 -6.21
N ASN A 20 -8.09 26.84 -4.94
CA ASN A 20 -8.89 25.76 -4.33
C ASN A 20 -8.87 24.35 -4.98
N VAL A 21 -7.74 23.62 -4.92
CA VAL A 21 -7.77 22.16 -5.05
C VAL A 21 -6.89 21.53 -3.95
N GLU A 22 -7.50 21.25 -2.80
CA GLU A 22 -7.06 20.15 -1.93
C GLU A 22 -6.89 18.90 -2.82
N SER A 23 -5.83 18.11 -2.66
CA SER A 23 -5.54 16.94 -3.51
C SER A 23 -6.56 15.82 -3.29
N ALA A 24 -7.78 16.00 -3.80
CA ALA A 24 -8.93 15.14 -3.55
C ALA A 24 -8.63 13.67 -3.92
N THR A 25 -7.82 13.43 -4.95
CA THR A 25 -7.40 12.08 -5.34
C THR A 25 -6.62 11.38 -4.23
N ALA A 26 -5.58 12.01 -3.68
CA ALA A 26 -4.76 11.41 -2.63
C ALA A 26 -5.56 11.21 -1.35
N ASP A 27 -6.45 12.15 -1.02
CA ASP A 27 -7.34 12.04 0.13
C ASP A 27 -8.22 10.79 0.08
N TYR A 28 -8.90 10.57 -1.06
CA TYR A 28 -9.76 9.41 -1.23
C TYR A 28 -8.97 8.10 -1.29
N LEU A 29 -7.76 8.11 -1.85
CA LEU A 29 -6.88 6.93 -1.87
C LEU A 29 -6.46 6.52 -0.46
N VAL A 30 -5.98 7.46 0.34
CA VAL A 30 -5.59 7.18 1.73
C VAL A 30 -6.79 6.66 2.52
N ARG A 31 -7.98 7.27 2.38
CA ARG A 31 -9.19 6.77 3.04
C ARG A 31 -9.53 5.34 2.63
N LEU A 32 -9.46 5.01 1.33
CA LEU A 32 -9.76 3.66 0.84
C LEU A 32 -8.77 2.62 1.35
N LEU A 33 -7.47 2.93 1.33
CA LEU A 33 -6.44 2.07 1.93
C LEU A 33 -6.75 1.83 3.42
N THR A 34 -7.06 2.89 4.17
CA THR A 34 -7.42 2.75 5.58
C THR A 34 -8.68 1.91 5.79
N TYR A 35 -9.70 2.03 4.94
CA TYR A 35 -10.91 1.19 5.03
C TYR A 35 -10.60 -0.29 4.77
N CYS A 36 -9.73 -0.59 3.80
CA CYS A 36 -9.26 -1.95 3.52
C CYS A 36 -8.50 -2.55 4.70
N ALA A 37 -7.60 -1.80 5.32
CA ALA A 37 -6.85 -2.25 6.49
C ALA A 37 -7.75 -2.40 7.73
N LYS A 38 -8.69 -1.48 7.96
CA LYS A 38 -9.62 -1.52 9.10
C LYS A 38 -10.72 -2.59 8.96
N ALA A 39 -10.84 -3.24 7.80
CA ALA A 39 -12.00 -4.07 7.46
C ALA A 39 -12.27 -5.23 8.43
N ASP A 40 -11.25 -5.72 9.12
CA ASP A 40 -11.31 -6.76 10.18
C ASP A 40 -11.32 -6.18 11.61
N THR A 41 -11.60 -4.88 11.74
CA THR A 41 -11.69 -4.06 12.96
C THR A 41 -10.37 -3.55 13.54
N GLU A 42 -9.21 -4.02 13.10
CA GLU A 42 -7.91 -3.61 13.63
C GLU A 42 -6.88 -3.44 12.51
N ILE A 43 -6.26 -2.26 12.42
CA ILE A 43 -5.16 -2.03 11.47
C ILE A 43 -3.88 -2.60 12.08
N SER A 44 -3.25 -3.57 11.42
CA SER A 44 -1.98 -4.14 11.88
C SER A 44 -0.82 -3.14 11.78
N PRO A 45 0.29 -3.35 12.52
CA PRO A 45 1.51 -2.57 12.33
C PRO A 45 2.01 -2.54 10.88
N GLU A 46 1.99 -3.68 10.19
CA GLU A 46 2.47 -3.85 8.82
C GLU A 46 1.57 -3.10 7.81
N GLU A 47 0.26 -3.17 7.99
CA GLU A 47 -0.71 -2.40 7.18
C GLU A 47 -0.56 -0.90 7.40
N ARG A 48 -0.41 -0.49 8.66
CA ARG A 48 -0.14 0.91 9.00
C ARG A 48 1.13 1.38 8.32
N ASP A 49 2.22 0.63 8.46
CA ASP A 49 3.52 1.02 7.92
C ASP A 49 3.47 1.06 6.38
N TYR A 50 2.71 0.18 5.73
CA TYR A 50 2.43 0.26 4.29
C TYR A 50 1.72 1.57 3.91
N ILE A 51 0.66 1.96 4.64
CA ILE A 51 -0.07 3.20 4.37
C ILE A 51 0.81 4.43 4.60
N ILE A 52 1.62 4.42 5.66
CA ILE A 52 2.57 5.52 5.95
C ILE A 52 3.59 5.63 4.81
N ASN A 53 4.24 4.53 4.43
CA ASN A 53 5.19 4.52 3.32
C ASN A 53 4.55 4.98 2.00
N TYR A 54 3.27 4.65 1.78
CA TYR A 54 2.52 5.13 0.63
C TYR A 54 2.32 6.65 0.68
N ILE A 55 1.94 7.22 1.83
CA ILE A 55 1.82 8.68 2.04
C ILE A 55 3.18 9.36 1.84
N GLU A 56 4.25 8.82 2.41
CA GLU A 56 5.61 9.39 2.29
C GLU A 56 6.20 9.27 0.88
N SER A 57 5.59 8.48 -0.01
CA SER A 57 6.05 8.33 -1.40
C SER A 57 5.68 9.52 -2.30
N PHE A 58 4.73 10.36 -1.88
CA PHE A 58 4.35 11.55 -2.63
C PHE A 58 5.35 12.70 -2.37
N ASP A 59 5.75 13.43 -3.41
CA ASP A 59 6.55 14.65 -3.27
C ASP A 59 5.65 15.78 -2.75
N MET A 60 5.63 15.96 -1.43
CA MET A 60 4.71 16.85 -0.72
C MET A 60 5.44 17.70 0.32
N ASN A 61 4.87 18.86 0.62
CA ASN A 61 5.32 19.67 1.73
C ASN A 61 4.71 19.18 3.06
N ASN A 62 5.28 19.64 4.19
CA ASN A 62 4.85 19.22 5.53
C ASN A 62 3.35 19.44 5.81
N SER A 63 2.72 20.45 5.20
CA SER A 63 1.29 20.73 5.40
C SER A 63 0.42 19.72 4.66
N GLU A 64 0.79 19.35 3.44
CA GLU A 64 0.12 18.34 2.63
C GLU A 64 0.26 16.95 3.27
N GLU A 65 1.46 16.63 3.75
CA GLU A 65 1.72 15.41 4.51
C GLU A 65 0.84 15.33 5.77
N THR A 66 0.81 16.40 6.57
CA THR A 66 -0.05 16.49 7.76
C THR A 66 -1.54 16.30 7.40
N TRP A 67 -1.97 16.83 6.26
CA TRP A 67 -3.34 16.66 5.76
C TRP A 67 -3.64 15.21 5.40
N LEU A 68 -2.76 14.51 4.70
CA LEU A 68 -2.96 13.09 4.37
C LEU A 68 -2.98 12.21 5.61
N PHE A 69 -2.18 12.51 6.63
CA PHE A 69 -2.30 11.84 7.93
C PHE A 69 -3.66 12.07 8.59
N ALA A 70 -4.26 13.26 8.43
CA ALA A 70 -5.62 13.50 8.88
C ALA A 70 -6.66 12.68 8.09
N GLN A 71 -6.42 12.40 6.80
CA GLN A 71 -7.27 11.51 6.00
C GLN A 71 -7.15 10.04 6.43
N TYR A 72 -5.94 9.62 6.81
CA TYR A 72 -5.72 8.32 7.42
C TYR A 72 -6.51 8.19 8.73
N ASP A 73 -6.39 9.15 9.65
CA ASP A 73 -7.16 9.14 10.89
C ASP A 73 -8.68 9.24 10.64
N TYR A 74 -9.12 10.02 9.64
CA TYR A 74 -10.52 10.05 9.23
C TYR A 74 -11.02 8.64 8.87
N GLY A 75 -10.28 7.91 8.03
CA GLY A 75 -10.63 6.54 7.65
C GLY A 75 -10.69 5.58 8.84
N ARG A 76 -9.85 5.77 9.87
CA ARG A 76 -9.85 4.95 11.08
C ARG A 76 -11.12 5.11 11.90
N PHE A 77 -11.65 6.32 11.99
CA PHE A 77 -12.81 6.62 12.83
C PHE A 77 -14.15 6.57 12.10
N HIS A 78 -14.14 6.40 10.77
CA HIS A 78 -15.36 6.31 9.96
C HIS A 78 -15.50 4.94 9.29
N ASP A 79 -16.72 4.59 8.93
CA ASP A 79 -17.00 3.36 8.20
C ASP A 79 -16.89 3.60 6.69
N TYR A 80 -16.62 2.53 5.96
CA TYR A 80 -16.56 2.56 4.52
C TYR A 80 -17.87 3.07 3.91
N ASN A 81 -17.75 3.92 2.89
CA ASN A 81 -18.85 4.38 2.07
C ASN A 81 -18.43 4.38 0.60
N LYS A 82 -19.23 3.72 -0.25
CA LYS A 82 -19.06 3.66 -1.71
C LYS A 82 -18.94 5.02 -2.38
N GLU A 83 -19.51 6.09 -1.82
CA GLU A 83 -19.34 7.46 -2.34
C GLU A 83 -17.86 7.90 -2.34
N THR A 84 -17.01 7.32 -1.48
CA THR A 84 -15.55 7.54 -1.49
C THR A 84 -14.94 7.10 -2.82
N ILE A 85 -15.31 5.92 -3.33
CA ILE A 85 -14.84 5.39 -4.63
C ILE A 85 -15.39 6.22 -5.78
N ILE A 86 -16.65 6.63 -5.71
CA ILE A 86 -17.28 7.51 -6.71
C ILE A 86 -16.56 8.86 -6.77
N SER A 87 -16.22 9.43 -5.60
CA SER A 87 -15.51 10.70 -5.51
C SER A 87 -14.07 10.58 -6.00
N LEU A 88 -13.39 9.46 -5.68
CA LEU A 88 -12.08 9.13 -6.24
C LEU A 88 -12.13 9.08 -7.77
N LYS A 89 -13.10 8.36 -8.35
CA LYS A 89 -13.26 8.27 -9.80
C LYS A 89 -13.44 9.64 -10.43
N ARG A 90 -14.32 10.49 -9.87
CA ARG A 90 -14.53 11.87 -10.35
C ARG A 90 -13.23 12.69 -10.29
N SER A 91 -12.45 12.52 -9.23
CA SER A 91 -11.17 13.23 -9.06
C SER A 91 -10.13 12.78 -10.08
N ILE A 92 -9.97 11.46 -10.25
CA ILE A 92 -9.12 10.86 -11.28
C ILE A 92 -9.57 11.32 -12.66
N ASP A 93 -10.88 11.47 -12.87
CA ASP A 93 -11.41 11.86 -14.17
C ASP A 93 -10.97 13.25 -14.66
N ASN A 94 -10.53 14.10 -13.73
CA ASN A 94 -10.00 15.43 -14.03
C ASN A 94 -8.48 15.44 -14.31
N LEU A 95 -7.78 14.31 -14.11
CA LEU A 95 -6.34 14.21 -14.38
C LEU A 95 -6.07 14.10 -15.88
N LEU A 96 -4.98 14.76 -16.32
CA LEU A 96 -4.55 14.75 -17.73
C LEU A 96 -4.03 13.39 -18.20
N ASP A 97 -3.32 12.67 -17.34
CA ASP A 97 -2.83 11.32 -17.59
C ASP A 97 -3.39 10.37 -16.54
N LYS A 98 -4.04 9.30 -17.02
CA LYS A 98 -4.71 8.29 -16.19
C LYS A 98 -4.23 6.89 -16.55
N LYS A 99 -3.19 6.76 -17.38
CA LYS A 99 -2.86 5.49 -17.99
C LYS A 99 -2.54 4.44 -16.93
N ASP A 100 -3.37 3.40 -16.91
CA ASP A 100 -3.32 2.26 -15.98
C ASP A 100 -3.37 2.66 -14.48
N LEU A 101 -3.86 3.87 -14.17
CA LEU A 101 -3.89 4.39 -12.80
C LEU A 101 -4.90 3.62 -11.94
N ASP A 102 -6.04 3.29 -12.51
CA ASP A 102 -7.06 2.44 -11.92
C ASP A 102 -6.53 1.06 -11.51
N PHE A 103 -5.76 0.40 -12.38
CA PHE A 103 -5.13 -0.88 -12.10
C PHE A 103 -4.00 -0.77 -11.06
N LYS A 104 -3.23 0.33 -11.07
CA LYS A 104 -2.23 0.60 -10.03
C LYS A 104 -2.88 0.77 -8.65
N ILE A 105 -4.00 1.49 -8.59
CA ILE A 105 -4.76 1.66 -7.35
C ILE A 105 -5.30 0.31 -6.87
N LEU A 106 -5.91 -0.47 -7.77
CA LEU A 106 -6.39 -1.81 -7.45
C LEU A 106 -5.28 -2.70 -6.90
N TYR A 107 -4.10 -2.66 -7.52
CA TYR A 107 -2.93 -3.39 -7.05
C TYR A 107 -2.60 -3.01 -5.60
N HIS A 108 -2.50 -1.72 -5.28
CA HIS A 108 -2.19 -1.28 -3.92
C HIS A 108 -3.25 -1.66 -2.89
N LEU A 109 -4.53 -1.63 -3.26
CA LEU A 109 -5.63 -2.05 -2.38
C LEU A 109 -5.54 -3.56 -2.07
N ILE A 110 -5.33 -4.39 -3.08
CA ILE A 110 -5.23 -5.85 -2.90
C ILE A 110 -3.95 -6.21 -2.14
N SER A 111 -2.80 -5.60 -2.48
CA SER A 111 -1.54 -5.82 -1.76
C SER A 111 -1.69 -5.53 -0.27
N LEU A 112 -2.35 -4.42 0.09
CA LEU A 112 -2.62 -4.06 1.48
C LEU A 112 -3.46 -5.13 2.19
N CYS A 113 -4.59 -5.54 1.61
CA CYS A 113 -5.47 -6.55 2.20
C CYS A 113 -4.78 -7.91 2.39
N LEU A 114 -3.81 -8.22 1.55
CA LEU A 114 -3.08 -9.47 1.58
C LEU A 114 -1.76 -9.39 2.37
N ILE A 115 -1.44 -8.30 3.07
CA ILE A 115 -0.23 -8.25 3.90
C ILE A 115 -0.30 -9.36 4.97
N ASN A 116 -1.34 -9.32 5.80
CA ASN A 116 -1.48 -10.26 6.93
C ASN A 116 -2.36 -11.48 6.62
N SER A 117 -2.99 -11.51 5.45
CA SER A 117 -3.97 -12.55 5.08
C SER A 117 -3.63 -13.24 3.76
N GLU A 118 -4.00 -14.50 3.62
CA GLU A 118 -3.95 -15.21 2.33
C GLU A 118 -5.13 -14.85 1.42
N THR A 119 -6.26 -14.46 2.00
CA THR A 119 -7.52 -14.21 1.29
C THR A 119 -8.21 -12.94 1.78
N LEU A 120 -8.97 -12.29 0.91
CA LEU A 120 -9.78 -11.14 1.31
C LEU A 120 -10.90 -11.58 2.26
N ASN A 121 -11.13 -10.82 3.34
CA ASN A 121 -12.34 -10.99 4.14
C ASN A 121 -13.57 -10.40 3.42
N ASP A 122 -14.78 -10.67 3.93
CA ASP A 122 -16.03 -10.26 3.27
C ASP A 122 -16.11 -8.74 3.02
N THR A 123 -15.69 -7.93 4.00
CA THR A 123 -15.69 -6.45 3.90
C THR A 123 -14.65 -5.97 2.89
N GLN A 124 -13.44 -6.55 2.89
CA GLN A 124 -12.40 -6.24 1.90
C GLN A 124 -12.88 -6.61 0.50
N ALA A 125 -13.48 -7.78 0.33
CA ALA A 125 -14.05 -8.23 -0.93
C ALA A 125 -15.16 -7.30 -1.42
N GLU A 126 -16.00 -6.77 -0.53
CA GLU A 126 -17.01 -5.76 -0.86
C GLU A 126 -16.36 -4.46 -1.39
N ILE A 127 -15.37 -3.91 -0.69
CA ILE A 127 -14.67 -2.68 -1.10
C ILE A 127 -13.99 -2.86 -2.46
N ILE A 128 -13.29 -3.97 -2.66
CA ILE A 128 -12.61 -4.29 -3.93
C ILE A 128 -13.63 -4.49 -5.07
N SER A 129 -14.73 -5.19 -4.81
CA SER A 129 -15.81 -5.39 -5.79
C SER A 129 -16.48 -4.07 -6.19
N ASP A 130 -16.73 -3.20 -5.22
CA ASP A 130 -17.24 -1.86 -5.48
C ASP A 130 -16.27 -1.02 -6.32
N PHE A 131 -14.96 -1.12 -6.05
CA PHE A 131 -13.93 -0.45 -6.84
C PHE A 131 -13.95 -0.91 -8.31
N ILE A 132 -13.89 -2.22 -8.53
CA ILE A 132 -13.95 -2.84 -9.87
C ILE A 132 -15.22 -2.41 -10.60
N SER A 133 -16.36 -2.41 -9.92
CA SER A 133 -17.66 -2.03 -10.48
C SER A 133 -17.72 -0.55 -10.86
N VAL A 134 -17.27 0.35 -9.98
CA VAL A 134 -17.32 1.80 -10.21
C VAL A 134 -16.36 2.22 -11.31
N PHE A 135 -15.15 1.63 -11.36
CA PHE A 135 -14.17 1.90 -12.41
C PHE A 135 -14.43 1.13 -13.70
N ASN A 136 -15.37 0.17 -13.70
CA ASN A 136 -15.74 -0.67 -14.84
C ASN A 136 -14.52 -1.41 -15.41
N LEU A 137 -13.76 -2.05 -14.52
CA LEU A 137 -12.53 -2.78 -14.86
C LEU A 137 -12.83 -4.14 -15.49
N ASP A 138 -11.95 -4.57 -16.40
CA ASP A 138 -12.03 -5.89 -17.02
C ASP A 138 -11.69 -6.99 -16.02
N ALA A 139 -12.55 -8.01 -15.92
CA ALA A 139 -12.41 -9.09 -14.95
C ALA A 139 -11.13 -9.89 -15.14
N ASN A 140 -10.71 -10.18 -16.38
CA ASN A 140 -9.50 -10.96 -16.62
C ASN A 140 -8.26 -10.21 -16.11
N THR A 141 -8.21 -8.90 -16.34
CA THR A 141 -7.10 -8.06 -15.87
C THR A 141 -7.08 -7.97 -14.34
N CYS A 142 -8.24 -7.89 -13.69
CA CYS A 142 -8.35 -7.94 -12.24
C CYS A 142 -7.85 -9.28 -11.66
N ASP A 143 -8.23 -10.40 -12.27
CA ASP A 143 -7.78 -11.74 -11.87
C ASP A 143 -6.25 -11.88 -12.04
N GLU A 144 -5.70 -11.36 -13.13
CA GLU A 144 -4.25 -11.33 -13.36
C GLU A 144 -3.48 -10.53 -12.30
N ILE A 145 -4.04 -9.38 -11.87
CA ILE A 145 -3.46 -8.56 -10.79
C ILE A 145 -3.49 -9.32 -9.46
N TYR A 146 -4.62 -9.96 -9.14
CA TYR A 146 -4.75 -10.75 -7.92
C TYR A 146 -3.74 -11.90 -7.90
N ASP A 147 -3.69 -12.70 -8.97
CA ASP A 147 -2.75 -13.82 -9.13
C ASP A 147 -1.29 -13.37 -9.02
N ARG A 148 -0.97 -12.21 -9.57
CA ARG A 148 0.37 -11.63 -9.49
C ARG A 148 0.74 -11.31 -8.05
N ILE A 149 -0.13 -10.62 -7.31
CA ILE A 149 0.12 -10.24 -5.91
C ILE A 149 0.25 -11.48 -5.03
N SER A 150 -0.63 -12.47 -5.20
CA SER A 150 -0.55 -13.74 -4.46
C SER A 150 0.77 -14.47 -4.72
N LYS A 151 1.28 -14.47 -5.95
CA LYS A 151 2.58 -15.08 -6.29
C LYS A 151 3.77 -14.30 -5.73
N GLU A 152 3.72 -12.96 -5.77
CA GLU A 152 4.78 -12.11 -5.22
C GLU A 152 4.91 -12.32 -3.69
N LYS A 153 3.78 -12.36 -2.97
CA LYS A 153 3.76 -12.69 -1.54
C LYS A 153 4.35 -14.07 -1.24
N ASN A 154 3.94 -15.10 -1.99
CA ASN A 154 4.41 -16.46 -1.74
C ASN A 154 5.93 -16.61 -1.98
N LYS A 155 6.50 -15.85 -2.92
CA LYS A 155 7.96 -15.84 -3.14
C LYS A 155 8.72 -15.22 -1.96
N GLU A 156 8.21 -14.14 -1.37
CA GLU A 156 8.84 -13.54 -0.19
C GLU A 156 8.81 -14.48 1.02
N ILE A 157 7.75 -15.28 1.15
CA ILE A 157 7.64 -16.32 2.20
C ILE A 157 8.65 -17.44 1.94
N GLU A 158 8.74 -17.96 0.71
CA GLU A 158 9.70 -19.01 0.34
C GLU A 158 11.14 -18.57 0.57
N GLU A 159 11.51 -17.32 0.24
CA GLU A 159 12.85 -16.79 0.49
C GLU A 159 13.17 -16.59 1.98
N TYR A 160 12.16 -16.32 2.81
CA TYR A 160 12.33 -16.20 4.26
C TYR A 160 12.59 -17.58 4.90
N ASP A 161 11.78 -18.59 4.56
CA ASP A 161 11.96 -19.96 5.07
C ASP A 161 13.32 -20.54 4.66
N ASP A 162 13.74 -20.35 3.41
CA ASP A 162 15.06 -20.78 2.92
C ASP A 162 16.23 -20.13 3.68
N ASN A 163 16.05 -18.90 4.19
CA ASN A 163 17.06 -18.19 4.96
C ASN A 163 17.09 -18.63 6.43
N VAL A 164 15.93 -18.97 7.02
CA VAL A 164 15.84 -19.54 8.37
C VAL A 164 16.53 -20.90 8.41
N ASP A 165 16.28 -21.76 7.43
CA ASP A 165 16.90 -23.08 7.33
C ASP A 165 18.44 -22.99 7.18
N LYS A 166 18.94 -22.02 6.39
CA LYS A 166 20.39 -21.76 6.28
C LYS A 166 21.00 -21.22 7.57
N LEU A 167 20.29 -20.34 8.28
CA LEU A 167 20.77 -19.79 9.55
C LEU A 167 20.91 -20.90 10.61
N ASP A 168 19.94 -21.80 10.64
CA ASP A 168 19.95 -22.98 11.49
C ASP A 168 21.11 -23.93 11.16
N GLU A 169 21.38 -24.16 9.86
CA GLU A 169 22.53 -24.92 9.40
C GLU A 169 23.85 -24.24 9.81
N TYR A 170 23.93 -22.91 9.79
CA TYR A 170 25.11 -22.18 10.26
C TYR A 170 25.31 -22.27 11.78
N TYR A 171 24.25 -22.25 12.58
CA TYR A 171 24.36 -22.52 14.02
C TYR A 171 24.87 -23.93 14.30
N GLU A 172 24.41 -24.94 13.55
CA GLU A 172 24.90 -26.32 13.66
C GLU A 172 26.38 -26.44 13.29
N ILE A 173 26.80 -25.86 12.16
CA ILE A 173 28.21 -25.88 11.71
C ILE A 173 29.14 -25.22 12.76
N LEU A 174 28.67 -24.15 13.40
CA LEU A 174 29.43 -23.44 14.44
C LEU A 174 29.34 -24.12 15.82
N GLY A 175 28.55 -25.20 15.96
CA GLY A 175 28.34 -25.89 17.24
C GLY A 175 27.66 -25.01 18.29
N LEU A 176 26.81 -24.08 17.84
CA LEU A 176 26.13 -23.09 18.66
C LEU A 176 24.66 -23.46 18.85
N ASN A 177 24.11 -23.10 20.00
CA ASN A 177 22.67 -23.15 20.22
C ASN A 177 22.00 -21.99 19.45
N LYS A 178 20.82 -22.20 18.87
CA LYS A 178 20.00 -21.16 18.21
C LYS A 178 19.65 -19.99 19.15
N ASN A 179 19.75 -20.20 20.46
CA ASN A 179 19.59 -19.17 21.50
C ASN A 179 20.92 -18.64 22.06
N ALA A 180 22.05 -18.88 21.38
CA ALA A 180 23.36 -18.45 21.86
C ALA A 180 23.43 -16.92 21.95
N THR A 181 23.84 -16.42 23.11
CA THR A 181 24.01 -14.98 23.30
C THR A 181 25.33 -14.50 22.69
N LYS A 182 25.44 -13.19 22.47
CA LYS A 182 26.68 -12.56 22.01
C LYS A 182 27.88 -12.84 22.92
N GLU A 183 27.67 -13.17 24.19
CA GLU A 183 28.72 -13.55 25.14
C GLU A 183 29.17 -15.02 24.96
N ASP A 184 28.27 -15.92 24.55
CA ASP A 184 28.60 -17.32 24.27
C ASP A 184 29.48 -17.43 23.01
N LEU A 185 29.20 -16.60 21.99
CA LEU A 185 30.01 -16.46 20.78
C LEU A 185 31.46 -16.03 21.06
N LYS A 186 31.69 -15.23 22.11
CA LYS A 186 33.02 -14.72 22.49
C LYS A 186 33.85 -15.72 23.30
N LYS A 187 33.29 -16.84 23.75
CA LYS A 187 34.04 -17.87 24.50
C LYS A 187 34.70 -18.92 23.61
N GLN A 188 34.29 -19.00 22.34
CA GLN A 188 34.84 -19.96 21.36
C GLN A 188 36.02 -19.40 20.54
N TYR A 189 36.28 -18.09 20.59
CA TYR A 189 37.40 -17.39 19.95
C TYR A 189 38.21 -16.61 21.00
#